data_AF-A0AAW6U9H3-F1
#
_entry.id   AF-A0AAW6U9H3-F1
#
_cell.length_a   1.000
_cell.length_b   1.000
_cell.length_c   1.000
_cell.angle_alpha   90.00
_cell.angle_beta   90.00
_cell.angle_gamma   90.00
#
_symmetry.space_group_name_H-M   'P 1'
#
loop_
_entity.id
_entity.type
_entity.pdbx_description
1 polymer ?
#
loop_
_entity_poly.entity_id
_entity_poly.type
_entity_poly.pdbx_seq_one_letter_code
_entity_poly.pdbx_strand_id
1 'polypeptide(L)'
;MENPAKIEDLIQQKKQELESLKQKKKDEDLIHLGLFEKKYSDSKSDEYIDSEYYRETAMYKYYKKVPLNNVTDQQIDELLSITNEIEHLKKEIKEVKGTLEPNSVAFTLKLIGILIYVVGVISAMVFLGNGGGEIGVIIIFSSFVSGTLFIGFSEIIKLLHSMNEKQK
;
A
#
# COMPACT_ATOMS: atom_id res chain seq x y z
N MET A 1 -22.67 30.73 -49.39
CA MET A 1 -22.43 29.32 -49.77
C MET A 1 -21.08 28.95 -49.20
N GLU A 2 -21.04 28.14 -48.13
CA GLU A 2 -19.78 27.63 -47.59
C GLU A 2 -19.08 26.78 -48.65
N ASN A 3 -17.79 27.04 -48.85
CA ASN A 3 -16.98 26.39 -49.87
C ASN A 3 -16.71 24.93 -49.46
N PRO A 4 -17.16 23.91 -50.20
CA PRO A 4 -16.99 22.50 -49.85
C PRO A 4 -15.52 22.11 -49.63
N ALA A 5 -14.58 22.75 -50.33
CA ALA A 5 -13.14 22.54 -50.13
C ALA A 5 -12.66 22.91 -48.71
N LYS A 6 -13.24 23.97 -48.11
CA LYS A 6 -12.88 24.40 -46.75
C LYS A 6 -13.38 23.42 -45.67
N ILE A 7 -14.48 22.72 -45.94
CA ILE A 7 -15.01 21.68 -45.05
C ILE A 7 -14.13 20.42 -45.13
N GLU A 8 -13.70 20.02 -46.33
CA GLU A 8 -12.80 18.87 -46.50
C GLU A 8 -11.43 19.08 -45.84
N ASP A 9 -10.83 20.27 -46.00
CA ASP A 9 -9.57 20.61 -45.32
C ASP A 9 -9.70 20.53 -43.80
N LEU A 10 -10.81 21.02 -43.26
CA LEU A 10 -11.06 21.02 -41.82
C LEU A 10 -11.32 19.60 -41.28
N ILE A 11 -11.99 18.75 -42.05
CA ILE A 11 -12.15 17.32 -41.74
C ILE A 11 -10.79 16.62 -41.70
N GLN A 12 -9.90 16.89 -42.68
CA GLN A 12 -8.56 16.30 -42.69
C GLN A 12 -7.71 16.76 -41.51
N GLN A 13 -7.73 18.06 -41.21
CA GLN A 13 -7.05 18.60 -40.03
C GLN A 13 -7.53 17.91 -38.74
N LYS A 14 -8.85 17.72 -38.59
CA LYS A 14 -9.43 17.06 -37.41
C LYS A 14 -9.08 15.57 -37.32
N LYS A 15 -8.98 14.87 -38.46
CA LYS A 15 -8.53 13.46 -38.49
C LYS A 15 -7.07 13.34 -38.04
N GLN A 16 -6.18 14.19 -38.54
CA GLN A 16 -4.78 14.21 -38.14
C GLN A 16 -4.63 14.55 -36.64
N GLU A 17 -5.40 15.52 -36.16
CA GLU A 17 -5.45 15.88 -34.74
C GLU A 17 -5.88 14.67 -33.89
N LEU A 18 -6.95 13.96 -34.29
CA LEU A 18 -7.42 12.77 -33.60
C LEU A 18 -6.38 11.64 -33.57
N GLU A 19 -5.70 11.37 -34.68
CA GLU A 19 -4.64 10.35 -34.74
C GLU A 19 -3.45 10.72 -33.84
N SER A 20 -3.05 11.99 -33.83
CA SER A 20 -1.97 12.48 -32.97
C SER A 20 -2.30 12.30 -31.48
N LEU A 21 -3.56 12.56 -31.09
CA LEU A 21 -4.02 12.40 -29.72
C LEU A 21 -4.12 10.93 -29.30
N LYS A 22 -4.57 10.06 -30.22
CA LYS A 22 -4.59 8.60 -29.98
C LYS A 22 -3.18 8.06 -29.75
N GLN A 23 -2.22 8.46 -30.59
CA GLN A 23 -0.84 8.03 -30.44
C GLN A 23 -0.24 8.54 -29.12
N LYS A 24 -0.45 9.82 -28.81
CA LYS A 24 0.02 10.40 -27.54
C LYS A 24 -0.55 9.66 -26.32
N LYS A 25 -1.85 9.35 -26.33
CA LYS A 25 -2.48 8.57 -25.26
C LYS A 25 -1.84 7.18 -25.12
N LYS A 26 -1.65 6.49 -26.25
CA LYS A 26 -1.00 5.17 -26.28
C LYS A 26 0.41 5.21 -25.69
N ASP A 27 1.19 6.22 -26.05
CA ASP A 27 2.55 6.42 -25.54
C ASP A 27 2.55 6.65 -24.02
N GLU A 28 1.59 7.46 -23.51
CA GLU A 28 1.40 7.70 -22.08
C GLU A 28 0.98 6.43 -21.33
N ASP A 29 0.04 5.65 -21.86
CA ASP A 29 -0.43 4.39 -21.27
C ASP A 29 0.73 3.38 -21.17
N LEU A 30 1.55 3.25 -22.22
CA LEU A 30 2.74 2.39 -22.20
C LEU A 30 3.76 2.83 -21.15
N ILE A 31 4.03 4.13 -21.05
CA ILE A 31 4.94 4.67 -20.03
C ILE A 31 4.40 4.40 -18.62
N HIS A 32 3.10 4.60 -18.39
CA HIS A 32 2.45 4.35 -17.11
C HIS A 32 2.54 2.88 -16.69
N LEU A 33 2.40 1.96 -17.66
CA LEU A 33 2.54 0.52 -17.45
C LEU A 33 4.00 0.06 -17.30
N GLY A 34 4.98 0.96 -17.42
CA GLY A 34 6.40 0.62 -17.36
C GLY A 34 6.95 0.00 -18.65
N LEU A 35 6.18 0.03 -19.74
CA LEU A 35 6.52 -0.51 -21.06
C LEU A 35 7.26 0.54 -21.91
N PHE A 36 8.44 0.94 -21.44
CA PHE A 36 9.30 1.89 -22.13
C PHE A 36 10.77 1.46 -22.09
N GLU A 37 11.52 1.92 -23.08
CA GLU A 37 12.97 1.85 -23.10
C GLU A 37 13.57 3.14 -22.54
N LYS A 38 14.69 3.02 -21.83
CA LYS A 38 15.45 4.17 -21.34
C LYS A 38 16.47 4.55 -22.39
N LYS A 39 16.37 5.78 -22.92
CA LYS A 39 17.44 6.38 -23.72
C LYS A 39 18.22 7.36 -22.85
N TYR A 40 19.51 7.11 -22.69
CA TYR A 40 20.36 7.85 -21.76
C TYR A 40 21.01 9.08 -22.40
N SER A 41 21.32 10.07 -21.56
CA SER A 41 22.10 11.27 -21.84
C SER A 41 23.07 11.53 -20.69
N ASP A 42 24.25 12.05 -21.02
CA ASP A 42 25.27 12.45 -20.04
C ASP A 42 24.91 13.78 -19.36
N SER A 43 24.02 14.58 -19.95
CA SER A 43 23.57 15.87 -19.43
C SER A 43 22.05 15.90 -19.21
N LYS A 44 21.64 16.66 -18.19
CA LYS A 44 20.23 16.93 -17.90
C LYS A 44 19.69 17.94 -18.92
N SER A 45 18.50 17.67 -19.44
CA SER A 45 17.74 18.62 -20.26
C SER A 45 16.25 18.44 -20.03
N ASP A 46 15.43 19.29 -20.65
CA ASP A 46 13.97 19.22 -20.59
C ASP A 46 13.42 17.89 -21.13
N GLU A 47 14.19 17.20 -21.97
CA GLU A 47 13.82 15.89 -22.53
C GLU A 47 14.31 14.72 -21.66
N TYR A 48 15.40 14.91 -20.91
CA TYR A 48 16.05 13.88 -20.06
C TYR A 48 15.97 14.30 -18.59
N ILE A 49 14.76 14.22 -18.04
CA ILE A 49 14.44 14.71 -16.69
C ILE A 49 14.74 13.65 -15.62
N ASP A 50 14.47 12.37 -15.94
CA ASP A 50 14.67 11.27 -15.00
C ASP A 50 16.16 10.91 -14.89
N SER A 51 16.58 10.39 -13.74
CA SER A 51 17.97 9.97 -13.52
C SER A 51 18.07 8.65 -12.76
N GLU A 52 19.18 7.96 -12.96
CA GLU A 52 19.50 6.70 -12.30
C GLU A 52 20.95 6.75 -11.81
N TYR A 53 21.16 6.30 -10.57
CA TYR A 53 22.48 6.29 -9.95
C TYR A 53 23.22 5.00 -10.27
N TYR A 54 24.37 5.11 -10.92
CA TYR A 54 25.24 3.98 -11.23
C TYR A 54 26.32 3.85 -10.17
N ARG A 55 26.22 2.81 -9.33
CA ARG A 55 27.15 2.58 -8.22
C ARG A 55 28.58 2.29 -8.72
N GLU A 56 28.72 1.62 -9.86
CA GLU A 56 30.03 1.26 -10.45
C GLU A 56 30.86 2.48 -10.84
N THR A 57 30.22 3.51 -11.40
CA THR A 57 30.87 4.74 -11.86
C THR A 57 30.69 5.90 -10.89
N ALA A 58 29.93 5.71 -9.82
CA ALA A 58 29.51 6.74 -8.86
C ALA A 58 28.89 8.01 -9.50
N MET A 59 28.23 7.85 -10.64
CA MET A 59 27.63 8.96 -11.40
C MET A 59 26.14 8.76 -11.65
N TYR A 60 25.42 9.87 -11.79
CA TYR A 60 24.05 9.89 -12.28
C TYR A 60 24.07 9.91 -13.81
N LYS A 61 23.25 9.07 -14.44
CA LYS A 61 22.91 9.23 -15.86
C LYS A 61 21.46 9.65 -15.99
N TYR A 62 21.21 10.60 -16.88
CA TYR A 62 19.85 11.07 -17.17
C TYR A 62 19.25 10.23 -18.28
N TYR A 63 17.94 10.03 -18.26
CA TYR A 63 17.26 9.27 -19.30
C TYR A 63 15.90 9.87 -19.65
N LYS A 64 15.47 9.59 -20.87
CA LYS A 64 14.09 9.77 -21.30
C LYS A 64 13.42 8.42 -21.50
N LYS A 65 12.12 8.38 -21.22
CA LYS A 65 11.28 7.20 -21.40
C LYS A 65 10.77 7.19 -22.84
N VAL A 66 11.13 6.17 -23.60
CA VAL A 66 10.68 5.98 -24.98
C VAL A 66 9.69 4.82 -25.00
N PRO A 67 8.42 5.01 -25.38
CA PRO A 67 7.43 3.93 -25.42
C PRO A 67 7.90 2.75 -26.29
N LEU A 68 7.51 1.53 -25.91
CA LEU A 68 7.78 0.35 -26.71
C LEU A 68 6.98 0.36 -28.02
N ASN A 69 7.67 0.28 -29.16
CA ASN A 69 7.04 0.41 -30.48
C ASN A 69 6.29 -0.85 -30.96
N ASN A 70 6.56 -2.01 -30.37
CA ASN A 70 6.06 -3.31 -30.86
C ASN A 70 4.84 -3.83 -30.07
N VAL A 71 4.00 -2.94 -29.55
CA VAL A 71 2.82 -3.32 -28.75
C VAL A 71 1.54 -2.99 -29.51
N THR A 72 0.67 -4.00 -29.63
CA THR A 72 -0.65 -3.86 -30.26
C THR A 72 -1.65 -3.23 -29.29
N ASP A 73 -2.66 -2.52 -29.83
CA ASP A 73 -3.66 -1.85 -29.00
C ASP A 73 -4.43 -2.85 -28.11
N GLN A 74 -4.70 -4.05 -28.64
CA GLN A 74 -5.32 -5.13 -27.89
C GLN A 74 -4.50 -5.55 -26.66
N GLN A 75 -3.18 -5.65 -26.79
CA GLN A 75 -2.29 -6.00 -25.67
C GLN A 75 -2.27 -4.89 -24.60
N ILE A 76 -2.37 -3.63 -25.01
CA ILE A 76 -2.43 -2.49 -24.10
C ILE A 76 -3.74 -2.52 -23.32
N ASP A 77 -4.87 -2.71 -24.00
CA ASP A 77 -6.19 -2.78 -23.38
C ASP A 77 -6.28 -3.94 -22.38
N GLU A 78 -5.76 -5.12 -22.74
CA GLU A 78 -5.69 -6.27 -21.84
C GLU A 78 -4.82 -5.97 -20.61
N LEU A 79 -3.63 -5.40 -20.80
CA LEU A 79 -2.72 -5.11 -19.70
C LEU A 79 -3.26 -4.00 -18.77
N LEU A 80 -3.95 -3.00 -19.31
CA LEU A 80 -4.63 -1.98 -18.53
C LEU A 80 -5.73 -2.60 -17.66
N SER A 81 -6.53 -3.52 -18.23
CA SER A 81 -7.58 -4.19 -17.48
C SER A 81 -7.03 -5.00 -16.30
N ILE A 82 -5.96 -5.77 -16.53
CA ILE A 82 -5.29 -6.57 -15.51
C ILE A 82 -4.65 -5.67 -14.44
N THR A 83 -3.98 -4.60 -14.85
CA THR A 83 -3.34 -3.65 -13.92
C THR A 83 -4.36 -3.03 -12.97
N ASN A 84 -5.50 -2.59 -13.51
CA ASN A 84 -6.58 -2.02 -12.72
C ASN A 84 -7.18 -3.04 -11.74
N GLU A 85 -7.38 -4.29 -12.17
CA GLU A 85 -7.87 -5.36 -11.29
C GLU A 85 -6.88 -5.66 -10.16
N ILE A 86 -5.58 -5.71 -10.45
CA ILE A 86 -4.53 -5.87 -9.43
C ILE A 86 -4.54 -4.70 -8.44
N GLU A 87 -4.66 -3.45 -8.90
CA GLU A 87 -4.73 -2.29 -8.00
C GLU A 87 -5.98 -2.32 -7.12
N HIS A 88 -7.13 -2.70 -7.68
CA HIS A 88 -8.37 -2.88 -6.94
C HIS A 88 -8.20 -3.92 -5.84
N LEU A 89 -7.70 -5.12 -6.18
CA LEU A 89 -7.45 -6.19 -5.22
C LEU A 89 -6.41 -5.79 -4.16
N LYS A 90 -5.34 -5.07 -4.54
CA LYS A 90 -4.36 -4.54 -3.58
C LYS A 90 -5.02 -3.58 -2.58
N LYS A 91 -5.94 -2.73 -3.05
CA LYS A 91 -6.68 -1.79 -2.20
C LYS A 91 -7.60 -2.55 -1.24
N GLU A 92 -8.35 -3.54 -1.72
CA GLU A 92 -9.19 -4.39 -0.86
C GLU A 92 -8.36 -5.12 0.21
N ILE A 93 -7.23 -5.73 -0.16
CA ILE A 93 -6.32 -6.39 0.78
C ILE A 93 -5.78 -5.39 1.81
N LYS A 94 -5.46 -4.16 1.38
CA LYS A 94 -4.97 -3.10 2.27
C LYS A 94 -6.08 -2.60 3.19
N GLU A 95 -7.32 -2.48 2.74
CA GLU A 95 -8.46 -2.13 3.60
C GLU A 95 -8.74 -3.23 4.62
N VAL A 96 -8.72 -4.51 4.22
CA VAL A 96 -8.82 -5.63 5.18
C VAL A 96 -7.72 -5.59 6.26
N LYS A 97 -6.51 -5.13 5.91
CA LYS A 97 -5.40 -4.92 6.86
C LYS A 97 -5.47 -3.57 7.61
N GLY A 98 -6.10 -2.57 7.01
CA GLY A 98 -6.12 -1.17 7.42
C GLY A 98 -7.35 -0.78 8.25
N THR A 99 -8.39 -1.61 8.32
CA THR A 99 -9.56 -1.45 9.21
C THR A 99 -9.26 -1.67 10.70
N LEU A 100 -8.00 -1.55 11.10
CA LEU A 100 -7.61 -1.52 12.50
C LEU A 100 -7.06 -0.13 12.78
N GLU A 101 -7.95 0.87 12.80
CA GLU A 101 -7.65 2.02 13.65
C GLU A 101 -7.26 1.48 15.04
N PRO A 102 -6.15 1.97 15.61
CA PRO A 102 -5.70 1.49 16.90
C PRO A 102 -6.78 1.83 17.93
N ASN A 103 -7.58 0.83 18.29
CA ASN A 103 -8.54 0.97 19.36
C ASN A 103 -7.75 1.17 20.65
N SER A 104 -7.69 2.43 21.10
CA SER A 104 -6.97 2.84 22.30
C SER A 104 -7.42 2.04 23.52
N VAL A 105 -8.72 1.73 23.63
CA VAL A 105 -9.28 0.90 24.70
C VAL A 105 -8.73 -0.53 24.66
N ALA A 106 -8.74 -1.18 23.49
CA ALA A 106 -8.16 -2.51 23.33
C ALA A 106 -6.66 -2.52 23.69
N PHE A 107 -5.92 -1.51 23.25
CA PHE A 107 -4.50 -1.39 23.59
C PHE A 107 -4.28 -1.24 25.11
N THR A 108 -5.05 -0.39 25.78
CA THR A 108 -4.99 -0.20 27.24
C THR A 108 -5.33 -1.48 28.00
N LEU A 109 -6.37 -2.22 27.61
CA LEU A 109 -6.71 -3.51 28.26
C LEU A 109 -5.58 -4.52 28.11
N LYS A 110 -4.97 -4.61 26.92
CA LYS A 110 -3.83 -5.50 26.69
C LYS A 110 -2.64 -5.14 27.58
N LEU A 111 -2.35 -3.84 27.72
CA LEU A 111 -1.28 -3.36 28.58
C LEU A 111 -1.54 -3.70 30.06
N ILE A 112 -2.78 -3.50 30.54
CA ILE A 112 -3.18 -3.88 31.90
C ILE A 112 -2.98 -5.39 32.12
N GLY A 113 -3.40 -6.23 31.17
CA GLY A 113 -3.21 -7.69 31.26
C GLY A 113 -1.74 -8.08 31.39
N ILE A 114 -0.86 -7.45 30.61
CA ILE A 114 0.61 -7.66 30.71
C ILE A 114 1.14 -7.22 32.07
N LEU A 115 0.70 -6.06 32.59
CA LEU A 115 1.12 -5.59 33.91
C LEU A 115 0.67 -6.55 35.03
N ILE A 116 -0.53 -7.10 34.95
CA ILE A 116 -1.03 -8.10 35.91
C ILE A 116 -0.13 -9.34 35.93
N TYR A 117 0.36 -9.80 34.77
CA TYR A 117 1.33 -10.90 34.71
C TYR A 117 2.64 -10.55 35.39
N VAL A 118 3.22 -9.40 35.04
CA VAL A 118 4.52 -8.97 35.58
C VAL A 118 4.44 -8.80 37.11
N VAL A 119 3.45 -8.06 37.60
CA VAL A 119 3.25 -7.84 39.04
C VAL A 119 2.94 -9.16 39.74
N GLY A 120 2.09 -10.00 39.15
CA GLY A 120 1.73 -11.30 39.70
C GLY A 120 2.93 -12.22 39.92
N VAL A 121 3.81 -12.33 38.92
CA VAL A 121 5.03 -13.15 39.02
C VAL A 121 5.98 -12.59 40.07
N ILE A 122 6.21 -11.27 40.09
CA ILE A 122 7.11 -10.63 41.07
C ILE A 122 6.58 -10.84 42.49
N SER A 123 5.30 -10.56 42.72
CA SER A 123 4.67 -10.74 44.03
C SER A 123 4.73 -12.20 44.46
N ALA A 124 4.43 -13.14 43.56
CA ALA A 124 4.51 -14.57 43.87
C ALA A 124 5.93 -15.01 44.27
N MET A 125 6.97 -14.55 43.56
CA MET A 125 8.36 -14.86 43.91
C MET A 125 8.73 -14.39 45.32
N VAL A 126 8.26 -13.21 45.74
CA VAL A 126 8.48 -12.69 47.10
C VAL A 126 7.84 -13.59 48.15
N PHE A 127 6.61 -14.06 47.94
CA PHE A 127 5.93 -14.93 48.91
C PHE A 127 6.51 -16.35 48.92
N LEU A 128 6.83 -16.92 47.76
CA LEU A 128 7.49 -18.23 47.65
C LEU A 128 8.84 -18.25 48.36
N GLY A 129 9.62 -17.17 48.27
CA GLY A 129 10.95 -17.05 48.90
C GLY A 129 10.94 -16.82 50.42
N ASN A 130 9.82 -16.38 51.00
CA ASN A 130 9.69 -16.03 52.42
C ASN A 130 8.86 -17.05 53.23
N GLY A 131 8.73 -18.29 52.74
CA GLY A 131 7.97 -19.36 53.42
C GLY A 131 6.45 -19.29 53.23
N GLY A 132 5.94 -18.34 52.44
CA GLY A 132 4.53 -18.19 52.08
C GLY A 132 4.14 -18.99 50.82
N GLY A 133 4.54 -20.27 50.76
CA GLY A 133 4.40 -21.12 49.57
C GLY A 133 2.98 -21.15 48.97
N GLU A 134 1.99 -21.40 49.83
CA GLU A 134 0.58 -21.49 49.44
C GLU A 134 0.05 -20.15 48.88
N ILE A 135 0.40 -19.04 49.53
CA ILE A 135 0.00 -17.69 49.10
C ILE A 135 0.63 -17.36 47.74
N GLY A 136 1.91 -17.71 47.55
CA GLY A 136 2.59 -17.52 46.27
C GLY A 136 1.90 -18.26 45.11
N VAL A 137 1.50 -19.52 45.32
CA VAL A 137 0.77 -20.31 44.31
C VAL A 137 -0.60 -19.71 43.99
N ILE A 138 -1.34 -19.25 45.01
CA ILE A 138 -2.64 -18.58 44.83
C ILE A 138 -2.47 -17.30 44.00
N ILE A 139 -1.43 -16.52 44.26
CA ILE A 139 -1.14 -15.29 43.50
C ILE A 139 -0.83 -15.61 42.04
N ILE A 140 0.02 -16.61 41.75
CA ILE A 140 0.33 -17.01 40.36
C ILE A 140 -0.95 -17.36 39.61
N PHE A 141 -1.78 -18.22 40.20
CA PHE A 141 -3.00 -18.67 39.54
C PHE A 141 -3.99 -17.51 39.33
N SER A 142 -4.16 -16.65 40.33
CA SER A 142 -5.06 -15.50 40.25
C SER A 142 -4.61 -14.48 39.20
N SER A 143 -3.31 -14.21 39.11
CA SER A 143 -2.72 -13.33 38.12
C SER A 143 -2.78 -13.93 36.71
N PHE A 144 -2.62 -15.25 36.57
CA PHE A 144 -2.76 -15.93 35.29
C PHE A 144 -4.18 -15.83 34.74
N VAL A 145 -5.18 -16.14 35.56
CA VAL A 145 -6.60 -16.04 35.18
C VAL A 145 -6.96 -14.60 34.82
N SER A 146 -6.63 -13.65 35.70
CA SER A 146 -6.94 -12.23 35.49
C SER A 146 -6.23 -11.66 34.27
N GLY A 147 -4.92 -11.91 34.11
CA GLY A 147 -4.14 -11.45 32.96
C GLY A 147 -4.68 -12.01 31.64
N THR A 148 -5.03 -13.30 31.61
CA THR A 148 -5.65 -13.94 30.43
C THR A 148 -6.99 -13.28 30.09
N LEU A 149 -7.84 -13.00 31.08
CA LEU A 149 -9.13 -12.34 30.86
C LEU A 149 -8.98 -10.95 30.23
N PHE A 150 -8.09 -10.10 30.76
CA PHE A 150 -7.88 -8.75 30.23
C PHE A 150 -7.31 -8.77 28.80
N ILE A 151 -6.38 -9.68 28.50
CA ILE A 151 -5.87 -9.86 27.13
C ILE A 151 -6.98 -10.38 26.21
N GLY A 152 -7.75 -11.39 26.65
CA GLY A 152 -8.87 -11.92 25.87
C GLY A 152 -9.92 -10.86 25.53
N PHE A 153 -10.31 -10.03 26.51
CA PHE A 153 -11.22 -8.91 26.25
C PHE A 153 -10.63 -7.87 25.30
N SER A 154 -9.32 -7.61 25.37
CA SER A 154 -8.66 -6.70 24.42
C SER A 154 -8.80 -7.18 22.98
N GLU A 155 -8.70 -8.48 22.73
CA GLU A 155 -8.84 -9.07 21.40
C GLU A 155 -10.29 -9.02 20.91
N ILE A 156 -11.26 -9.32 21.79
CA ILE A 156 -12.69 -9.21 21.49
C ILE A 156 -13.06 -7.76 21.12
N ILE A 157 -12.60 -6.77 21.90
CA ILE A 157 -12.87 -5.35 21.63
C ILE A 157 -12.24 -4.90 20.31
N LYS A 158 -11.00 -5.35 20.03
CA LYS A 158 -10.32 -5.08 18.76
C LYS A 158 -11.10 -5.64 17.57
N LEU A 159 -11.60 -6.88 17.69
CA LEU A 159 -12.44 -7.51 16.68
C LEU A 159 -13.75 -6.73 16.48
N LEU A 160 -14.46 -6.39 17.57
CA LEU A 160 -15.71 -5.65 17.52
C LEU A 160 -15.54 -4.27 16.86
N HIS A 161 -14.46 -3.55 17.21
CA HIS A 161 -14.15 -2.26 16.60
C HIS A 161 -13.90 -2.38 15.10
N SER A 162 -13.14 -3.40 14.68
CA SER A 162 -12.89 -3.66 13.25
C SER A 162 -14.16 -3.99 12.48
N MET A 163 -15.13 -4.67 13.10
CA MET A 163 -16.44 -4.94 12.49
C MET A 163 -17.28 -3.68 12.37
N ASN A 164 -17.31 -2.84 13.41
CA ASN A 164 -18.06 -1.59 13.41
C ASN A 164 -17.53 -0.58 12.38
N GLU A 165 -16.21 -0.48 12.22
CA GLU A 165 -15.60 0.38 11.21
C GLU A 165 -15.88 -0.10 9.78
N LYS A 166 -16.06 -1.41 9.55
CA LYS A 166 -16.46 -1.97 8.24
C LYS A 166 -17.94 -1.74 7.89
N GLN A 167 -18.77 -1.38 8.87
CA GLN A 167 -20.21 -1.13 8.68
C GLN A 167 -20.56 0.35 8.51
N LYS A 168 -19.60 1.26 8.73
CA LYS A 168 -19.73 2.69 8.45
C LYS A 168 -19.38 2.99 6.99
#